data_AF-A0A2G8LNT4-F1
#
_entry.id   AF-A0A2G8LNT4-F1
#
_cell.length_a   1.000
_cell.length_b   1.000
_cell.length_c   1.000
_cell.angle_alpha   90.00
_cell.angle_beta   90.00
_cell.angle_gamma   90.00
#
_symmetry.space_group_name_H-M   'P 1'
#
loop_
_entity.id
_entity.type
_entity.pdbx_description
1 polymer ?
#
loop_
_entity_poly.entity_id
_entity_poly.type
_entity_poly.pdbx_seq_one_letter_code
_entity_poly.pdbx_strand_id
1 'polypeptide(L)'
;MPVLPIPGSSYSKINETEGANTTVVSKAILEKIDSSDAIYSSDIQKVSTYMSQSLSGFEDSLQNLKDDAKTEETHKVSQNYLEITSAILDNSNIDSWSDMNEVTQSESASNILSSLEESAFLLAETIEVTSAEEQMTVTLEESNVVMSIMVQDSSHGNPVDASFPTKHTIVVKVDQHRGSHYHS
;
A
#
# COMPACT_ATOMS: atom_id res chain seq x y z
N MET A 1 42.59 18.54 17.96
CA MET A 1 41.97 17.41 17.26
C MET A 1 40.69 17.93 16.62
N PRO A 2 40.56 17.93 15.29
CA PRO A 2 39.33 18.41 14.66
C PRO A 2 38.24 17.36 14.83
N VAL A 3 37.10 17.79 15.37
CA VAL A 3 35.88 16.99 15.52
C VAL A 3 35.29 16.78 14.13
N LEU A 4 35.08 15.52 13.74
CA LEU A 4 34.42 15.16 12.49
C LEU A 4 32.93 15.54 12.55
N PRO A 5 32.35 16.09 11.47
CA PRO A 5 30.93 16.39 11.43
C PRO A 5 30.12 15.09 11.34
N ILE A 6 29.08 15.01 12.17
CA ILE A 6 28.07 13.95 12.15
C ILE A 6 27.26 14.10 10.84
N PRO A 7 27.09 13.06 10.01
CA PRO A 7 26.29 13.14 8.79
C PRO A 7 24.85 13.51 9.13
N GLY A 8 24.44 14.68 8.66
CA GLY A 8 23.12 15.24 8.90
C GLY A 8 22.01 14.47 8.19
N SER A 9 20.99 14.13 8.97
CA SER A 9 19.60 13.91 8.58
C SER A 9 19.21 14.68 7.32
N SER A 10 18.99 13.95 6.22
CA SER A 10 18.57 14.50 4.92
C SER A 10 17.05 14.70 4.80
N TYR A 11 16.33 14.88 5.92
CA TYR A 11 14.87 15.07 5.90
C TYR A 11 14.41 16.53 5.74
N SER A 12 15.31 17.49 5.45
CA SER A 12 14.97 18.92 5.49
C SER A 12 14.68 19.58 4.13
N LYS A 13 14.16 18.86 3.14
CA LYS A 13 13.73 19.47 1.86
C LYS A 13 12.51 18.79 1.26
N ILE A 14 11.40 18.78 1.99
CA ILE A 14 10.10 18.51 1.39
C ILE A 14 9.20 19.67 1.81
N ASN A 15 9.15 20.71 0.99
CA ASN A 15 8.14 21.76 1.07
C ASN A 15 7.85 22.27 -0.35
N GLU A 16 6.56 22.43 -0.65
CA GLU A 16 5.93 23.12 -1.80
C GLU A 16 5.56 22.27 -3.04
N THR A 17 4.52 21.42 -2.91
CA THR A 17 3.40 21.16 -3.87
C THR A 17 2.59 19.94 -3.40
N GLU A 18 1.76 20.13 -2.37
CA GLU A 18 1.31 19.09 -1.41
C GLU A 18 0.53 17.88 -1.94
N GLY A 19 0.08 17.88 -3.21
CA GLY A 19 -0.57 16.73 -3.84
C GLY A 19 0.28 15.79 -4.67
N ALA A 20 0.96 16.40 -5.64
CA ALA A 20 2.00 15.73 -6.41
C ALA A 20 3.16 15.27 -5.50
N ASN A 21 3.23 15.81 -4.28
CA ASN A 21 4.14 15.42 -3.23
C ASN A 21 3.89 14.00 -2.70
N THR A 22 2.65 13.58 -2.44
CA THR A 22 2.39 12.27 -1.80
C THR A 22 2.74 11.11 -2.71
N THR A 23 2.36 11.15 -3.99
CA THR A 23 2.77 10.14 -4.98
C THR A 23 4.30 10.10 -5.15
N VAL A 24 4.95 11.26 -5.25
CA VAL A 24 6.40 11.35 -5.45
C VAL A 24 7.18 10.87 -4.22
N VAL A 25 6.75 11.26 -3.02
CA VAL A 25 7.45 10.91 -1.79
C VAL A 25 7.18 9.48 -1.37
N SER A 26 5.97 8.95 -1.54
CA SER A 26 5.73 7.50 -1.34
C SER A 26 6.61 6.65 -2.27
N LYS A 27 6.77 7.06 -3.53
CA LYS A 27 7.73 6.42 -4.43
C LYS A 27 9.19 6.58 -3.98
N ALA A 28 9.59 7.75 -3.50
CA ALA A 28 10.94 7.95 -2.98
C ALA A 28 11.23 7.11 -1.72
N ILE A 29 10.20 6.86 -0.89
CA ILE A 29 10.30 5.95 0.26
C ILE A 29 10.55 4.52 -0.23
N LEU A 30 9.83 4.05 -1.26
CA LEU A 30 10.07 2.74 -1.88
C LEU A 30 11.49 2.61 -2.41
N GLU A 31 11.93 3.58 -3.21
CA GLU A 31 13.31 3.60 -3.74
C GLU A 31 14.35 3.59 -2.60
N LYS A 32 14.03 4.23 -1.47
CA LYS A 32 14.90 4.23 -0.30
C LYS A 32 14.89 2.88 0.43
N ILE A 33 13.74 2.22 0.55
CA ILE A 33 13.61 0.88 1.13
C ILE A 33 14.41 -0.12 0.28
N ASP A 34 14.18 -0.13 -1.05
CA ASP A 34 14.83 -1.05 -1.98
C ASP A 34 16.35 -0.91 -2.04
N SER A 35 16.85 0.30 -1.83
CA SER A 35 18.29 0.60 -1.84
C SER A 35 18.96 0.49 -0.47
N SER A 36 18.22 0.20 0.59
CA SER A 36 18.76 0.08 1.94
C SER A 36 19.07 -1.38 2.28
N ASP A 37 20.24 -1.63 2.87
CA ASP A 37 20.64 -2.99 3.29
C ASP A 37 19.76 -3.54 4.44
N ALA A 38 19.14 -2.63 5.21
CA ALA A 38 18.24 -2.96 6.31
C ALA A 38 17.27 -1.81 6.58
N ILE A 39 16.08 -2.13 7.07
CA ILE A 39 15.09 -1.18 7.60
C ILE A 39 15.18 -1.25 9.13
N TYR A 40 15.39 -0.12 9.81
CA TYR A 40 15.44 -0.08 11.27
C TYR A 40 14.09 0.34 11.89
N SER A 41 13.93 0.10 13.19
CA SER A 41 12.74 0.49 13.95
C SER A 41 12.34 1.96 13.77
N SER A 42 13.34 2.85 13.75
CA SER A 42 13.11 4.29 13.53
C SER A 42 12.63 4.63 12.12
N ASP A 43 12.94 3.79 11.12
CA ASP A 43 12.49 4.00 9.74
C ASP A 43 11.03 3.60 9.59
N ILE A 44 10.64 2.45 10.16
CA ILE A 44 9.24 2.00 10.23
C ILE A 44 8.35 3.08 10.89
N GLN A 45 8.78 3.65 12.02
CA GLN A 45 8.05 4.71 12.70
C GLN A 45 7.89 5.98 11.85
N LYS A 46 8.95 6.40 11.16
CA LYS A 46 8.91 7.59 10.29
C LYS A 46 7.99 7.36 9.10
N VAL A 47 8.09 6.19 8.47
CA VAL A 47 7.28 5.84 7.31
C VAL A 47 5.81 5.73 7.69
N SER A 48 5.47 5.06 8.80
CA SER A 48 4.07 4.97 9.27
C SER A 48 3.49 6.36 9.59
N THR A 49 4.25 7.21 10.26
CA THR A 49 3.85 8.59 10.56
C THR A 49 3.66 9.40 9.29
N TYR A 50 4.57 9.26 8.32
CA TYR A 50 4.46 9.94 7.03
C TYR A 50 3.20 9.48 6.26
N MET A 51 2.93 8.18 6.19
CA MET A 51 1.73 7.64 5.54
C MET A 51 0.48 8.27 6.15
N SER A 52 0.39 8.31 7.49
CA SER A 52 -0.76 8.90 8.19
C SER A 52 -0.92 10.40 7.93
N GLN A 53 0.18 11.15 7.85
CA GLN A 53 0.12 12.61 7.66
C GLN A 53 -0.08 13.03 6.21
N SER A 54 0.37 12.23 5.24
CA SER A 54 0.42 12.66 3.83
C SER A 54 -0.89 12.51 3.08
N LEU A 55 -1.86 11.76 3.60
CA LEU A 55 -3.19 11.62 2.98
C LEU A 55 -4.05 12.88 3.10
N SER A 56 -3.99 13.61 4.22
CA SER A 56 -4.77 14.84 4.38
C SER A 56 -4.39 15.90 3.34
N GLY A 57 -3.09 16.11 3.09
CA GLY A 57 -2.64 17.03 2.03
C GLY A 57 -2.86 16.50 0.62
N PHE A 58 -2.91 15.17 0.47
CA PHE A 58 -3.22 14.53 -0.80
C PHE A 58 -4.67 14.77 -1.22
N GLU A 59 -5.64 14.63 -0.31
CA GLU A 59 -7.07 14.88 -0.58
C GLU A 59 -7.30 16.31 -1.10
N ASP A 60 -6.75 17.32 -0.42
CA ASP A 60 -6.85 18.73 -0.83
C ASP A 60 -6.32 18.95 -2.25
N SER A 61 -5.28 18.20 -2.63
CA SER A 61 -4.70 18.33 -3.96
C SER A 61 -5.54 17.73 -5.07
N LEU A 62 -6.26 16.64 -4.78
CA LEU A 62 -7.13 15.96 -5.73
C LEU A 62 -8.23 16.91 -6.21
N GLN A 63 -8.67 17.84 -5.37
CA GLN A 63 -9.70 18.84 -5.71
C GLN A 63 -9.35 19.68 -6.95
N ASN A 64 -8.07 19.84 -7.26
CA ASN A 64 -7.59 20.64 -8.39
C ASN A 64 -7.35 19.82 -9.66
N LEU A 65 -7.53 18.50 -9.61
CA LEU A 65 -7.29 17.59 -10.73
C LEU A 65 -8.59 17.28 -11.48
N LYS A 66 -8.44 16.82 -12.73
CA LYS A 66 -9.54 16.20 -13.49
C LYS A 66 -9.79 14.78 -13.00
N ASP A 67 -10.98 14.25 -13.19
CA ASP A 67 -11.39 12.97 -12.59
C ASP A 67 -10.51 11.77 -13.03
N ASP A 68 -10.13 11.69 -14.31
CA ASP A 68 -9.15 10.69 -14.79
C ASP A 68 -7.81 10.78 -14.02
N ALA A 69 -7.33 12.00 -13.79
CA ALA A 69 -6.07 12.24 -13.08
C ALA A 69 -6.21 11.97 -11.58
N LYS A 70 -7.37 12.22 -10.97
CA LYS A 70 -7.65 11.84 -9.57
C LYS A 70 -7.58 10.33 -9.41
N THR A 71 -8.21 9.60 -10.33
CA THR A 71 -8.22 8.12 -10.33
C THR A 71 -6.80 7.58 -10.48
N GLU A 72 -6.04 8.13 -11.42
CA GLU A 72 -4.64 7.71 -11.63
C GLU A 72 -3.76 7.98 -10.40
N GLU A 73 -3.85 9.16 -9.81
CA GLU A 73 -3.02 9.51 -8.65
C GLU A 73 -3.41 8.74 -7.38
N THR A 74 -4.71 8.59 -7.10
CA THR A 74 -5.18 7.78 -5.95
C THR A 74 -4.79 6.31 -6.10
N HIS A 75 -4.82 5.77 -7.32
CA HIS A 75 -4.34 4.42 -7.60
C HIS A 75 -2.83 4.30 -7.32
N LYS A 76 -2.01 5.25 -7.78
CA LYS A 76 -0.56 5.23 -7.51
C LYS A 76 -0.25 5.31 -6.02
N VAL A 77 -0.91 6.20 -5.27
CA VAL A 77 -0.70 6.31 -3.83
C VAL A 77 -1.11 5.01 -3.12
N SER A 78 -2.26 4.44 -3.46
CA SER A 78 -2.74 3.18 -2.89
C SER A 78 -1.78 2.02 -3.15
N GLN A 79 -1.28 1.90 -4.39
CA GLN A 79 -0.28 0.89 -4.77
C GLN A 79 1.04 1.12 -4.01
N ASN A 80 1.54 2.35 -3.97
CA ASN A 80 2.79 2.64 -3.27
C ASN A 80 2.69 2.34 -1.76
N TYR A 81 1.56 2.66 -1.12
CA TYR A 81 1.34 2.34 0.29
C TYR A 81 1.25 0.84 0.54
N LEU A 82 0.64 0.08 -0.39
CA LEU A 82 0.61 -1.37 -0.34
C LEU A 82 2.03 -1.96 -0.43
N GLU A 83 2.84 -1.49 -1.38
CA GLU A 83 4.24 -1.91 -1.56
C GLU A 83 5.09 -1.58 -0.33
N ILE A 84 4.98 -0.35 0.20
CA ILE A 84 5.69 0.09 1.42
C ILE A 84 5.32 -0.82 2.58
N THR A 85 4.02 -1.07 2.77
CA THR A 85 3.55 -1.92 3.86
C THR A 85 4.05 -3.34 3.69
N SER A 86 3.97 -3.89 2.49
CA SER A 86 4.46 -5.24 2.20
C SER A 86 5.95 -5.38 2.50
N ALA A 87 6.75 -4.38 2.12
CA ALA A 87 8.19 -4.38 2.41
C ALA A 87 8.47 -4.27 3.92
N ILE A 88 7.77 -3.39 4.64
CA ILE A 88 7.91 -3.24 6.11
C ILE A 88 7.49 -4.51 6.85
N LEU A 89 6.49 -5.23 6.35
CA LEU A 89 6.00 -6.49 6.93
C LEU A 89 6.81 -7.71 6.50
N ASP A 90 7.86 -7.55 5.68
CA ASP A 90 8.73 -8.67 5.33
C ASP A 90 9.32 -9.31 6.59
N ASN A 91 9.39 -10.64 6.59
CA ASN A 91 9.92 -11.42 7.71
C ASN A 91 11.35 -11.01 8.09
N SER A 92 12.14 -10.46 7.17
CA SER A 92 13.47 -9.92 7.47
C SER A 92 13.46 -8.75 8.46
N ASN A 93 12.31 -8.08 8.64
CA ASN A 93 12.17 -6.86 9.45
C ASN A 93 11.54 -7.12 10.83
N ILE A 94 11.31 -8.38 11.21
CA ILE A 94 10.69 -8.72 12.50
C ILE A 94 11.49 -8.23 13.71
N ASP A 95 12.82 -8.23 13.60
CA ASP A 95 13.71 -7.73 14.66
C ASP A 95 13.56 -6.21 14.79
N SER A 96 13.45 -5.48 13.69
CA SER A 96 13.22 -4.03 13.67
C SER A 96 11.86 -3.64 14.26
N TRP A 97 10.84 -4.49 14.13
CA TRP A 97 9.58 -4.32 14.84
C TRP A 97 9.72 -4.59 16.34
N SER A 98 10.48 -5.63 16.71
CA SER A 98 10.70 -6.06 18.09
C SER A 98 11.59 -5.10 18.88
N ASP A 99 12.42 -4.30 18.20
CA ASP A 99 13.22 -3.22 18.77
C ASP A 99 12.38 -2.03 19.26
N MET A 100 11.10 -1.95 18.87
CA MET A 100 10.17 -0.94 19.38
C MET A 100 9.57 -1.35 20.72
N ASN A 101 9.21 -0.36 21.54
CA ASN A 101 8.31 -0.63 22.67
C ASN A 101 6.88 -0.87 22.16
N GLU A 102 6.05 -1.55 22.96
CA GLU A 102 4.68 -1.93 22.59
C GLU A 102 3.80 -0.76 22.14
N VAL A 103 3.94 0.41 22.77
CA VAL A 103 3.16 1.61 22.43
C VAL A 103 3.52 2.07 21.02
N THR A 104 4.81 2.19 20.74
CA THR A 104 5.31 2.64 19.43
C THR A 104 5.04 1.62 18.32
N GLN A 105 5.10 0.33 18.64
CA GLN A 105 4.71 -0.74 17.71
C GLN A 105 3.22 -0.63 17.34
N SER A 106 2.36 -0.49 18.35
CA SER A 106 0.91 -0.37 18.17
C SER A 106 0.53 0.89 17.39
N GLU A 107 1.16 2.03 17.71
CA GLU A 107 0.97 3.29 16.99
C GLU A 107 1.39 3.17 15.53
N SER A 108 2.57 2.59 15.27
CA SER A 108 3.07 2.43 13.90
C SER A 108 2.19 1.50 13.06
N ALA A 109 1.74 0.38 13.64
CA ALA A 109 0.82 -0.54 12.98
C ALA A 109 -0.55 0.12 12.72
N SER A 110 -1.07 0.88 13.68
CA SER A 110 -2.34 1.59 13.53
C SER A 110 -2.27 2.63 12.41
N ASN A 111 -1.20 3.42 12.37
CA ASN A 111 -0.99 4.41 11.30
C ASN A 111 -0.95 3.73 9.92
N ILE A 112 -0.23 2.61 9.78
CA ILE A 112 -0.18 1.85 8.52
C ILE A 112 -1.58 1.37 8.11
N LEU A 113 -2.33 0.74 9.02
CA LEU A 113 -3.66 0.22 8.73
C LEU A 113 -4.63 1.33 8.32
N SER A 114 -4.68 2.42 9.09
CA SER A 114 -5.55 3.57 8.78
C SER A 114 -5.15 4.22 7.45
N SER A 115 -3.86 4.35 7.14
CA SER A 115 -3.43 4.90 5.86
C SER A 115 -3.79 4.02 4.67
N LEU A 116 -3.69 2.69 4.79
CA LEU A 116 -4.16 1.79 3.73
C LEU A 116 -5.66 1.95 3.51
N GLU A 117 -6.45 1.97 4.59
CA GLU A 117 -7.90 2.15 4.54
C GLU A 117 -8.30 3.49 3.92
N GLU A 118 -7.71 4.60 4.37
CA GLU A 118 -7.98 5.93 3.84
C GLU A 118 -7.59 6.05 2.36
N SER A 119 -6.44 5.49 1.95
CA SER A 119 -6.04 5.48 0.54
C SER A 119 -7.03 4.68 -0.34
N ALA A 120 -7.54 3.57 0.19
CA ALA A 120 -8.54 2.74 -0.47
C ALA A 120 -9.87 3.48 -0.66
N PHE A 121 -10.31 4.22 0.36
CA PHE A 121 -11.52 5.06 0.26
C PHE A 121 -11.33 6.20 -0.74
N LEU A 122 -10.20 6.89 -0.73
CA LEU A 122 -9.91 7.94 -1.72
C LEU A 122 -9.93 7.40 -3.15
N LEU A 123 -9.35 6.22 -3.40
CA LEU A 123 -9.45 5.59 -4.72
C LEU A 123 -10.91 5.21 -5.05
N ALA A 124 -11.65 4.64 -4.10
CA ALA A 124 -13.05 4.28 -4.30
C ALA A 124 -13.92 5.49 -4.72
N GLU A 125 -13.68 6.67 -4.14
CA GLU A 125 -14.42 7.90 -4.46
C GLU A 125 -14.16 8.43 -5.88
N THR A 126 -13.07 8.02 -6.51
CA THR A 126 -12.75 8.43 -7.89
C THR A 126 -13.30 7.48 -8.95
N ILE A 127 -13.76 6.29 -8.55
CA ILE A 127 -14.27 5.27 -9.46
C ILE A 127 -15.73 5.60 -9.83
N GLU A 128 -15.97 5.89 -11.11
CA GLU A 128 -17.32 6.06 -11.64
C GLU A 128 -17.96 4.70 -12.00
N VAL A 129 -19.11 4.42 -11.38
CA VAL A 129 -19.97 3.30 -11.75
C VAL A 129 -21.12 3.86 -12.59
N THR A 130 -21.10 3.61 -13.89
CA THR A 130 -21.99 4.30 -14.85
C THR A 130 -23.28 3.53 -15.16
N SER A 131 -23.34 2.26 -14.79
CA SER A 131 -24.53 1.41 -14.90
C SER A 131 -24.81 0.73 -13.57
N ALA A 132 -26.07 0.55 -13.23
CA ALA A 132 -26.47 -0.07 -11.98
C ALA A 132 -26.22 -1.59 -11.91
N GLU A 133 -25.79 -2.19 -13.02
CA GLU A 133 -25.29 -3.57 -13.09
C GLU A 133 -23.75 -3.64 -13.06
N GLU A 134 -23.07 -2.49 -13.09
CA GLU A 134 -21.61 -2.44 -13.01
C GLU A 134 -21.17 -2.47 -11.54
N GLN A 135 -20.41 -3.50 -11.20
CA GLN A 135 -19.51 -3.45 -10.06
C GLN A 135 -18.12 -3.17 -10.60
N MET A 136 -17.38 -2.29 -9.94
CA MET A 136 -15.97 -2.13 -10.21
C MET A 136 -15.18 -2.65 -9.02
N THR A 137 -14.25 -3.56 -9.28
CA THR A 137 -13.32 -4.08 -8.28
C THR A 137 -11.91 -3.78 -8.75
N VAL A 138 -11.15 -3.08 -7.90
CA VAL A 138 -9.71 -2.90 -8.04
C VAL A 138 -9.04 -3.80 -7.01
N THR A 139 -8.16 -4.70 -7.46
CA THR A 139 -7.36 -5.54 -6.57
C THR A 139 -5.91 -5.13 -6.71
N LEU A 140 -5.30 -4.78 -5.59
CA LEU A 140 -3.89 -4.48 -5.44
C LEU A 140 -3.29 -5.60 -4.57
N GLU A 141 -2.20 -6.20 -5.01
CA GLU A 141 -1.63 -7.40 -4.38
C GLU A 141 -0.11 -7.29 -4.30
N GLU A 142 0.41 -7.53 -3.11
CA GLU A 142 1.82 -7.61 -2.80
C GLU A 142 2.10 -8.85 -1.94
N SER A 143 3.37 -9.23 -1.83
CA SER A 143 3.78 -10.49 -1.18
C SER A 143 3.22 -10.70 0.23
N ASN A 144 3.09 -9.63 1.02
CA ASN A 144 2.65 -9.69 2.41
C ASN A 144 1.27 -9.04 2.64
N VAL A 145 0.67 -8.38 1.65
CA VAL A 145 -0.60 -7.64 1.80
C VAL A 145 -1.43 -7.69 0.53
N VAL A 146 -2.75 -7.91 0.68
CA VAL A 146 -3.72 -7.85 -0.42
C VAL A 146 -4.81 -6.84 -0.06
N MET A 147 -5.18 -5.98 -1.00
CA MET A 147 -6.23 -4.98 -0.84
C MET A 147 -7.22 -5.07 -2.02
N SER A 148 -8.51 -5.10 -1.72
CA SER A 148 -9.57 -5.12 -2.72
C SER A 148 -10.57 -4.00 -2.45
N ILE A 149 -10.76 -3.15 -3.43
CA ILE A 149 -11.64 -1.97 -3.38
C ILE A 149 -12.80 -2.25 -4.32
N MET A 150 -14.01 -2.26 -3.78
CA MET A 150 -15.22 -2.60 -4.53
C MET A 150 -16.23 -1.47 -4.43
N VAL A 151 -16.61 -0.91 -5.58
CA VAL A 151 -17.62 0.14 -5.70
C VAL A 151 -18.84 -0.44 -6.41
N GLN A 152 -20.02 -0.27 -5.82
CA GLN A 152 -21.30 -0.77 -6.34
C GLN A 152 -22.36 0.32 -6.26
N ASP A 153 -23.17 0.46 -7.30
CA ASP A 153 -24.38 1.28 -7.27
C ASP A 153 -25.52 0.52 -6.57
N SER A 154 -25.98 1.04 -5.44
CA SER A 154 -27.08 0.45 -4.66
C SER A 154 -28.48 0.87 -5.14
N SER A 155 -28.58 1.79 -6.10
CA SER A 155 -29.83 2.48 -6.44
C SER A 155 -30.81 1.68 -7.30
N HIS A 156 -30.35 0.69 -8.09
CA HIS A 156 -31.25 -0.11 -8.96
C HIS A 156 -31.32 -1.61 -8.62
N GLY A 157 -30.87 -2.02 -7.43
CA GLY A 157 -31.37 -3.23 -6.77
C GLY A 157 -30.83 -4.56 -7.31
N ASN A 158 -29.66 -4.95 -6.80
CA ASN A 158 -29.38 -6.23 -6.14
C ASN A 158 -27.87 -6.19 -5.82
N PRO A 159 -27.45 -5.74 -4.62
CA PRO A 159 -26.03 -5.71 -4.27
C PRO A 159 -25.44 -7.12 -4.43
N VAL A 160 -24.26 -7.20 -5.03
CA VAL A 160 -23.58 -8.47 -5.28
C VAL A 160 -22.82 -8.86 -4.02
N ASP A 161 -22.98 -10.11 -3.59
CA ASP A 161 -22.19 -10.67 -2.49
C ASP A 161 -20.69 -10.51 -2.76
N ALA A 162 -20.01 -9.79 -1.86
CA ALA A 162 -18.57 -9.61 -1.95
C ALA A 162 -17.83 -10.87 -1.50
N SER A 163 -16.79 -11.27 -2.23
CA SER A 163 -15.85 -12.31 -1.80
C SER A 163 -14.43 -11.78 -1.82
N PHE A 164 -13.69 -11.97 -0.73
CA PHE A 164 -12.30 -11.51 -0.58
C PHE A 164 -11.40 -12.58 0.07
N PRO A 165 -10.16 -12.77 -0.43
CA PRO A 165 -9.68 -12.33 -1.74
C PRO A 165 -10.44 -13.04 -2.87
N THR A 166 -10.50 -12.44 -4.06
CA THR A 166 -10.99 -13.15 -5.25
C THR A 166 -10.16 -14.42 -5.42
N LYS A 167 -10.82 -15.58 -5.52
CA LYS A 167 -10.15 -16.88 -5.54
C LYS A 167 -9.10 -16.92 -6.65
N HIS A 168 -7.83 -16.74 -6.30
CA HIS A 168 -6.73 -17.24 -7.10
C HIS A 168 -6.93 -18.75 -7.21
N THR A 169 -7.31 -19.22 -8.39
CA THR A 169 -7.29 -20.66 -8.67
C THR A 169 -5.82 -21.05 -8.63
N ILE A 170 -5.34 -21.55 -7.49
CA ILE A 170 -4.08 -22.28 -7.44
C ILE A 170 -4.31 -23.53 -8.29
N VAL A 171 -3.92 -23.46 -9.56
CA VAL A 171 -3.81 -24.65 -10.39
C VAL A 171 -2.60 -25.41 -9.85
N VAL A 172 -2.83 -26.28 -8.88
CA VAL A 172 -1.85 -27.32 -8.54
C VAL A 172 -1.75 -28.19 -9.79
N LYS A 173 -0.73 -27.95 -10.62
CA LYS A 173 -0.29 -28.92 -11.61
C LYS A 173 0.19 -30.13 -10.83
N VAL A 174 -0.68 -31.11 -10.66
CA VAL A 174 -0.26 -32.45 -10.25
C VAL A 174 0.54 -32.99 -11.43
N ASP A 175 1.86 -33.00 -11.28
CA ASP A 175 2.78 -33.67 -12.20
C ASP A 175 2.42 -35.17 -12.23
N GLN A 176 1.56 -35.55 -13.18
CA GLN A 176 1.41 -36.95 -13.54
C GLN A 176 2.59 -37.36 -14.42
N HIS A 177 3.76 -37.58 -13.83
CA HIS A 177 4.85 -38.33 -14.46
C HIS A 177 5.55 -39.24 -13.44
N ARG A 178 5.00 -40.45 -13.26
CA ARG A 178 5.67 -41.74 -12.97
C ARG A 178 4.59 -42.76 -12.56
N GLY A 179 4.41 -43.92 -13.18
CA GLY A 179 5.18 -44.57 -14.24
C GLY A 179 4.39 -45.74 -14.83
N SER A 180 4.86 -46.14 -16.01
CA SER A 180 4.42 -47.30 -16.78
C SER A 180 4.77 -48.63 -16.10
N HIS A 181 4.02 -49.67 -16.49
CA HIS A 181 4.28 -51.10 -16.39
C HIS A 181 4.28 -51.77 -15.00
N TYR A 182 3.32 -52.68 -14.80
CA TYR A 182 3.63 -54.11 -14.63
C TYR A 182 2.55 -54.97 -15.30
N HIS A 183 3.02 -55.84 -16.20
CA HIS A 183 2.30 -57.02 -16.70
C HIS A 183 2.46 -58.14 -15.66
N SER A 184 1.37 -58.86 -15.40
CA SER A 184 1.29 -60.33 -15.44
C SER A 184 -0.16 -60.76 -15.29
#